data_AF-A0A8C6Y4Y9-F1
#
_entry.id   AF-A0A8C6Y4Y9-F1
#
_cell.length_a   1.000
_cell.length_b   1.000
_cell.length_c   1.000
_cell.angle_alpha   90.00
_cell.angle_beta   90.00
_cell.angle_gamma   90.00
#
_symmetry.space_group_name_H-M   'P 1'
#
loop_
_entity.id
_entity.type
_entity.pdbx_description
1 polymer ?
#
loop_
_entity_poly.entity_id
_entity_poly.type
_entity_poly.pdbx_seq_one_letter_code
_entity_poly.pdbx_strand_id
1 'polypeptide(L)'
;RWSVLPGYENIYFAHSSWFTYAATLRIFKHWDFRITDPQTKTGRASFSSYPGLLISLDDFYMLGSGLIMLQTTNSVFNLSLLKQVVPESLLAWERVRIANMMADSGKTWAQTFEKQNSGTYNNQYMILDTKKIKLRRSIEDGTLYIIEQVPNLVEYSDQTTILRKGYWPSYNIPFHNAIYNMSGYREYVQKYGLDFSYEMAPRAKIFRRDQGKVTDIESMKHIMRYNNYKKDPYAKHNPCNTICCRQDLNYKTPVPAGCYDSKVADINMAAKFTVYAINGPPVEKGLPIFSWVHFNKTTHQGLPESYNFDFVTMKPVL
;
A
#
# COMPACT_ATOMS: atom_id res chain seq x y z
N ARG A 1 -2.75 2.06 4.16
CA ARG A 1 -3.32 1.91 5.52
C ARG A 1 -3.74 3.28 6.00
N TRP A 2 -4.87 3.36 6.68
CA TRP A 2 -5.53 4.61 7.07
C TRP A 2 -5.80 4.60 8.56
N SER A 3 -5.58 5.72 9.24
CA SER A 3 -5.89 5.92 10.65
C SER A 3 -6.61 7.26 10.82
N VAL A 4 -7.70 7.23 11.57
CA VAL A 4 -8.58 8.37 11.84
C VAL A 4 -8.49 8.66 13.34
N LEU A 5 -8.19 9.90 13.70
CA LEU A 5 -8.17 10.29 15.10
C LEU A 5 -9.58 10.28 15.70
N PRO A 6 -9.74 10.00 17.01
CA PRO A 6 -11.05 9.72 17.62
C PRO A 6 -12.11 10.82 17.44
N GLY A 7 -11.70 12.09 17.42
CA GLY A 7 -12.57 13.24 17.16
C GLY A 7 -12.53 13.72 15.71
N TYR A 8 -12.04 12.92 14.78
CA TYR A 8 -11.80 13.27 13.37
C TYR A 8 -10.91 14.51 13.19
N GLU A 9 -9.99 14.75 14.13
CA GLU A 9 -9.08 15.90 14.12
C GLU A 9 -8.09 15.82 12.97
N ASN A 10 -7.72 14.61 12.59
CA ASN A 10 -6.87 14.33 11.45
C ASN A 10 -7.12 12.92 10.91
N ILE A 11 -6.67 12.68 9.68
CA ILE A 11 -6.62 11.37 9.05
C ILE A 11 -5.23 11.17 8.48
N TYR A 12 -4.55 10.14 8.98
CA TYR A 12 -3.24 9.72 8.52
C TYR A 12 -3.36 8.58 7.53
N PHE A 13 -2.45 8.57 6.57
CA PHE A 13 -2.36 7.50 5.59
C PHE A 13 -0.94 7.17 5.25
N ALA A 14 -0.69 5.88 5.08
CA ALA A 14 0.63 5.40 4.82
C ALA A 14 0.67 4.08 4.06
N HIS A 15 1.79 3.88 3.38
CA HIS A 15 2.11 2.66 2.67
C HIS A 15 3.60 2.32 2.84
N SER A 16 3.90 1.04 3.06
CA SER A 16 5.26 0.51 3.20
C SER A 16 5.43 -0.67 2.26
N SER A 17 6.19 -0.48 1.20
CA SER A 17 6.38 -1.45 0.12
C SER A 17 7.22 -2.62 0.58
N TRP A 18 6.83 -3.82 0.16
CA TRP A 18 7.55 -5.07 0.40
C TRP A 18 7.90 -5.74 -0.92
N PHE A 19 9.19 -5.83 -1.26
CA PHE A 19 9.66 -6.58 -2.43
C PHE A 19 11.17 -6.88 -2.27
N THR A 20 11.89 -7.25 -3.33
CA THR A 20 13.36 -7.39 -3.28
C THR A 20 14.03 -6.05 -2.96
N TYR A 21 15.08 -6.06 -2.14
CA TYR A 21 15.85 -4.86 -1.82
C TYR A 21 16.63 -4.32 -3.02
N ALA A 22 16.85 -5.14 -4.06
CA ALA A 22 17.40 -4.68 -5.33
C ALA A 22 16.51 -3.62 -6.02
N ALA A 23 15.22 -3.52 -5.64
CA ALA A 23 14.32 -2.49 -6.16
C ALA A 23 14.48 -1.13 -5.46
N THR A 24 15.39 -0.95 -4.49
CA THR A 24 15.48 0.29 -3.69
C THR A 24 16.17 1.47 -4.40
N LEU A 25 16.32 1.42 -5.73
CA LEU A 25 16.71 2.58 -6.53
C LEU A 25 15.46 3.41 -6.78
N ARG A 26 15.23 4.43 -5.95
CA ARG A 26 13.94 5.12 -5.85
C ARG A 26 13.96 6.50 -6.48
N ILE A 27 12.81 6.89 -7.03
CA ILE A 27 12.52 8.26 -7.45
C ILE A 27 11.14 8.61 -6.91
N PHE A 28 11.04 9.67 -6.11
CA PHE A 28 9.75 10.26 -5.80
C PHE A 28 9.37 11.23 -6.93
N LYS A 29 8.19 11.08 -7.51
CA LYS A 29 7.79 11.82 -8.73
C LYS A 29 6.69 12.81 -8.41
N HIS A 30 6.84 14.01 -8.96
CA HIS A 30 5.83 15.05 -8.99
C HIS A 30 5.56 15.37 -10.46
N TRP A 31 4.35 15.10 -10.93
CA TRP A 31 3.91 15.40 -12.29
C TRP A 31 2.80 16.44 -12.26
N ASP A 32 2.88 17.39 -13.18
CA ASP A 32 1.85 18.39 -13.42
C ASP A 32 1.74 18.60 -14.94
N PHE A 33 0.86 17.82 -15.56
CA PHE A 33 0.58 17.92 -16.98
C PHE A 33 -0.65 18.79 -17.20
N ARG A 34 -0.50 19.88 -17.96
CA ARG A 34 -1.62 20.70 -18.41
C ARG A 34 -2.34 19.99 -19.55
N ILE A 35 -3.38 19.25 -19.20
CA ILE A 35 -4.19 18.48 -20.15
C ILE A 35 -5.56 19.15 -20.25
N THR A 36 -5.90 19.63 -21.45
CA THR A 36 -7.20 20.23 -21.74
C THR A 36 -8.10 19.20 -22.40
N ASP A 37 -8.80 18.41 -21.59
CA ASP A 37 -9.75 17.39 -22.04
C ASP A 37 -10.92 17.30 -21.03
N PRO A 38 -12.19 17.37 -21.47
CA PRO A 38 -13.35 17.33 -20.57
C PRO A 38 -13.49 16.07 -19.71
N GLN A 39 -12.91 14.94 -20.13
CA GLN A 39 -12.93 13.67 -19.41
C GLN A 39 -11.75 13.53 -18.43
N THR A 40 -10.75 14.40 -18.51
CA THR A 40 -9.61 14.41 -17.60
C THR A 40 -9.94 15.20 -16.33
N LYS A 41 -9.87 14.55 -15.17
CA LYS A 41 -10.10 15.18 -13.87
C LYS A 41 -8.82 15.75 -13.27
N THR A 42 -7.67 15.14 -13.58
CA THR A 42 -6.37 15.67 -13.14
C THR A 42 -5.23 15.18 -14.04
N GLY A 43 -4.36 16.09 -14.46
CA GLY A 43 -3.02 15.78 -14.99
C GLY A 43 -1.92 15.87 -13.92
N ARG A 44 -2.28 16.17 -12.67
CA ARG A 44 -1.37 16.40 -11.55
C ARG A 44 -1.36 15.22 -10.58
N ALA A 45 -0.17 14.73 -10.23
CA ALA A 45 0.02 13.63 -9.30
C ALA A 45 1.38 13.72 -8.57
N SER A 46 1.44 13.23 -7.33
CA SER A 46 2.70 12.99 -6.61
C SER A 46 2.72 11.60 -6.01
N PHE A 47 3.78 10.84 -6.25
CA PHE A 47 3.82 9.40 -5.94
C PHE A 47 5.25 8.88 -5.81
N SER A 48 5.42 7.84 -4.98
CA SER A 48 6.69 7.11 -4.87
C SER A 48 6.87 6.19 -6.08
N SER A 49 8.08 6.04 -6.60
CA SER A 49 8.33 5.34 -7.85
C SER A 49 9.80 4.89 -7.98
N TYR A 50 10.18 4.53 -9.19
CA TYR A 50 11.45 3.93 -9.60
C TYR A 50 11.90 4.54 -10.94
N PRO A 51 13.18 4.46 -11.31
CA PRO A 51 13.66 4.83 -12.65
C PRO A 51 12.88 4.14 -13.76
N GLY A 52 12.55 4.87 -14.83
CA GLY A 52 11.85 4.33 -16.01
C GLY A 52 10.36 4.01 -15.84
N LEU A 53 9.86 3.80 -14.62
CA LEU A 53 8.44 3.46 -14.42
C LEU A 53 7.52 4.67 -14.60
N LEU A 54 6.50 4.57 -15.44
CA LEU A 54 5.49 5.62 -15.59
C LEU A 54 4.33 5.48 -14.58
N ILE A 55 4.59 4.76 -13.49
CA ILE A 55 3.68 4.44 -12.39
C ILE A 55 4.44 4.39 -11.07
N SER A 56 3.74 4.16 -9.97
CA SER A 56 4.33 4.01 -8.65
C SER A 56 4.86 2.60 -8.41
N LEU A 57 4.10 1.54 -8.73
CA LEU A 57 4.33 0.12 -8.38
C LEU A 57 4.18 -0.18 -6.87
N ASP A 58 4.10 0.80 -5.99
CA ASP A 58 4.04 0.55 -4.55
C ASP A 58 2.68 0.00 -4.04
N ASP A 59 1.50 0.62 -4.20
CA ASP A 59 1.24 1.95 -4.72
C ASP A 59 0.94 3.02 -3.65
N PHE A 60 1.44 4.25 -3.89
CA PHE A 60 1.10 5.45 -3.12
C PHE A 60 0.97 6.65 -4.07
N TYR A 61 -0.22 7.24 -4.17
CA TYR A 61 -0.50 8.43 -4.97
C TYR A 61 -1.28 9.49 -4.21
N MET A 62 -0.91 10.75 -4.40
CA MET A 62 -1.75 11.93 -4.16
C MET A 62 -2.10 12.52 -5.52
N LEU A 63 -3.40 12.66 -5.81
CA LEU A 63 -3.92 13.09 -7.12
C LEU A 63 -4.57 14.47 -7.02
N GLY A 64 -4.44 15.29 -8.06
CA GLY A 64 -5.05 16.63 -8.14
C GLY A 64 -6.57 16.65 -8.11
N SER A 65 -7.23 15.52 -8.33
CA SER A 65 -8.68 15.36 -8.15
C SER A 65 -9.12 15.30 -6.67
N GLY A 66 -8.16 15.37 -5.72
CA GLY A 66 -8.41 15.17 -4.29
C GLY A 66 -8.53 13.70 -3.89
N LEU A 67 -8.12 12.78 -4.78
CA LEU A 67 -8.07 11.36 -4.48
C LEU A 67 -6.68 10.96 -4.00
N ILE A 68 -6.62 10.08 -3.01
CA ILE A 68 -5.39 9.40 -2.58
C ILE A 68 -5.58 7.92 -2.89
N MET A 69 -4.62 7.32 -3.60
CA MET A 69 -4.65 5.90 -3.94
C MET A 69 -3.50 5.18 -3.26
N LEU A 70 -3.84 4.17 -2.46
CA LEU A 70 -2.91 3.21 -1.90
C LEU A 70 -3.24 1.81 -2.40
N GLN A 71 -2.30 0.87 -2.33
CA GLN A 71 -2.54 -0.51 -2.75
C GLN A 71 -1.72 -1.53 -1.94
N THR A 72 -2.23 -2.76 -1.77
CA THR A 72 -1.41 -3.94 -1.41
C THR A 72 -1.83 -5.19 -2.20
N THR A 73 -0.86 -6.03 -2.57
CA THR A 73 -1.08 -7.09 -3.58
C THR A 73 -1.63 -8.34 -2.95
N ASN A 74 -2.70 -8.88 -3.53
CA ASN A 74 -3.26 -10.16 -3.12
C ASN A 74 -2.63 -11.28 -3.96
N SER A 75 -2.42 -12.44 -3.36
CA SER A 75 -2.11 -13.66 -4.12
C SER A 75 -3.39 -14.29 -4.66
N VAL A 76 -3.30 -14.93 -5.82
CA VAL A 76 -4.35 -15.79 -6.39
C VAL A 76 -3.79 -17.21 -6.44
N PHE A 77 -4.27 -18.07 -5.55
CA PHE A 77 -3.82 -19.47 -5.45
C PHE A 77 -4.59 -20.41 -6.37
N ASN A 78 -5.76 -19.98 -6.87
CA ASN A 78 -6.56 -20.72 -7.83
C ASN A 78 -5.90 -20.68 -9.23
N LEU A 79 -5.16 -21.75 -9.56
CA LEU A 79 -4.46 -21.86 -10.84
C LEU A 79 -5.42 -21.91 -12.05
N SER A 80 -6.63 -22.45 -11.89
CA SER A 80 -7.62 -22.48 -12.96
C SER A 80 -8.12 -21.08 -13.30
N LEU A 81 -8.18 -20.18 -12.32
CA LEU A 81 -8.51 -18.77 -12.53
C LEU A 81 -7.39 -18.03 -13.27
N LEU A 82 -6.12 -18.30 -12.94
CA LEU A 82 -4.97 -17.70 -13.61
C LEU A 82 -4.85 -18.10 -15.09
N LYS A 83 -5.36 -19.26 -15.49
CA LYS A 83 -5.42 -19.69 -16.90
C LYS A 83 -6.36 -18.84 -17.76
N GLN A 84 -7.20 -17.99 -17.16
CA GLN A 84 -8.13 -17.12 -17.87
C GLN A 84 -7.51 -15.77 -18.25
N VAL A 85 -6.25 -15.51 -17.88
CA VAL A 85 -5.52 -14.31 -18.28
C VAL A 85 -5.18 -14.39 -19.76
N VAL A 86 -5.54 -13.36 -20.53
CA VAL A 86 -5.33 -13.26 -21.98
C VAL A 86 -4.68 -11.91 -22.35
N PRO A 87 -3.92 -11.83 -23.46
CA PRO A 87 -3.25 -10.60 -23.86
C PRO A 87 -4.21 -9.51 -24.37
N GLU A 88 -5.44 -9.83 -24.76
CA GLU A 88 -6.49 -8.90 -25.18
C GLU A 88 -7.13 -8.16 -23.99
N SER A 89 -6.28 -7.52 -23.19
CA SER A 89 -6.66 -6.77 -21.99
C SER A 89 -5.69 -5.63 -21.72
N LEU A 90 -6.03 -4.71 -20.80
CA LEU A 90 -5.11 -3.66 -20.36
C LEU A 90 -4.41 -4.07 -19.08
N LEU A 91 -3.09 -3.88 -19.05
CA LEU A 91 -2.30 -4.19 -17.86
C LEU A 91 -2.72 -3.29 -16.69
N ALA A 92 -2.53 -3.79 -15.47
CA ALA A 92 -2.93 -3.05 -14.26
C ALA A 92 -2.36 -1.63 -14.20
N TRP A 93 -1.10 -1.44 -14.63
CA TRP A 93 -0.45 -0.13 -14.62
C TRP A 93 -1.11 0.88 -15.56
N GLU A 94 -1.61 0.43 -16.70
CA GLU A 94 -2.35 1.26 -17.68
C GLU A 94 -3.69 1.66 -17.09
N ARG A 95 -4.43 0.68 -16.55
CA ARG A 95 -5.74 0.91 -15.94
C ARG A 95 -5.67 1.80 -14.71
N VAL A 96 -4.64 1.64 -13.86
CA VAL A 96 -4.37 2.54 -12.73
C VAL A 96 -4.13 3.97 -13.22
N ARG A 97 -3.31 4.16 -14.27
CA ARG A 97 -3.03 5.50 -14.83
C ARG A 97 -4.27 6.16 -15.39
N ILE A 98 -5.07 5.43 -16.15
CA ILE A 98 -6.34 5.91 -16.73
C ILE A 98 -7.31 6.27 -15.61
N ALA A 99 -7.52 5.39 -14.62
CA ALA A 99 -8.40 5.65 -13.49
C ALA A 99 -7.95 6.85 -12.65
N ASN A 100 -6.64 6.99 -12.36
CA ASN A 100 -6.10 8.16 -11.65
C ASN A 100 -6.35 9.48 -12.39
N MET A 101 -6.37 9.46 -13.73
CA MET A 101 -6.53 10.64 -14.56
C MET A 101 -8.01 11.03 -14.77
N MET A 102 -8.90 10.04 -14.89
CA MET A 102 -10.31 10.24 -15.25
C MET A 102 -11.28 10.27 -14.07
N ALA A 103 -10.88 9.78 -12.89
CA ALA A 103 -11.78 9.66 -11.75
C ALA A 103 -11.80 10.89 -10.84
N ASP A 104 -12.99 11.20 -10.35
CA ASP A 104 -13.26 12.26 -9.36
C ASP A 104 -13.83 11.74 -8.03
N SER A 105 -14.12 10.44 -7.94
CA SER A 105 -14.55 9.75 -6.72
C SER A 105 -14.00 8.32 -6.68
N GLY A 106 -14.06 7.67 -5.51
CA GLY A 106 -13.70 6.26 -5.38
C GLY A 106 -14.52 5.32 -6.26
N LYS A 107 -15.83 5.61 -6.43
CA LYS A 107 -16.72 4.81 -7.29
C LYS A 107 -16.35 4.93 -8.77
N THR A 108 -16.15 6.16 -9.25
CA THR A 108 -15.77 6.41 -10.65
C THR A 108 -14.36 5.92 -10.96
N TRP A 109 -13.47 5.88 -9.96
CA TRP A 109 -12.17 5.22 -10.05
C TRP A 109 -12.32 3.72 -10.28
N ALA A 110 -13.15 3.05 -9.48
CA ALA A 110 -13.41 1.62 -9.61
C ALA A 110 -14.03 1.26 -10.97
N GLN A 111 -15.03 2.03 -11.41
CA GLN A 111 -15.72 1.83 -12.70
C GLN A 111 -14.82 2.07 -13.92
N THR A 112 -13.83 2.95 -13.78
CA THR A 112 -12.81 3.15 -14.82
C THR A 112 -11.80 2.00 -14.81
N PHE A 113 -11.35 1.59 -13.62
CA PHE A 113 -10.33 0.55 -13.43
C PHE A 113 -10.79 -0.85 -13.83
N GLU A 114 -12.09 -1.18 -13.68
CA GLU A 114 -12.64 -2.51 -14.01
C GLU A 114 -12.63 -2.83 -15.51
N LYS A 115 -12.61 -1.79 -16.36
CA LYS A 115 -12.64 -1.95 -17.81
C LYS A 115 -11.36 -2.62 -18.30
N GLN A 116 -11.50 -3.60 -19.20
CA GLN A 116 -10.38 -4.34 -19.80
C GLN A 116 -9.46 -4.99 -18.75
N ASN A 117 -10.04 -5.47 -17.63
CA ASN A 117 -9.31 -6.12 -16.56
C ASN A 117 -8.45 -7.30 -17.08
N SER A 118 -7.14 -7.20 -16.88
CA SER A 118 -6.17 -8.23 -17.28
C SER A 118 -6.07 -9.43 -16.35
N GLY A 119 -6.56 -9.34 -15.10
CA GLY A 119 -6.26 -10.35 -14.09
C GLY A 119 -4.77 -10.44 -13.72
N THR A 120 -3.97 -9.43 -14.08
CA THR A 120 -2.56 -9.30 -13.71
C THR A 120 -2.39 -8.25 -12.63
N TYR A 121 -1.39 -8.44 -11.78
CA TYR A 121 -1.15 -7.60 -10.59
C TYR A 121 -2.43 -7.42 -9.74
N ASN A 122 -2.92 -8.55 -9.24
CA ASN A 122 -4.19 -8.65 -8.52
C ASN A 122 -4.07 -8.05 -7.13
N ASN A 123 -4.80 -6.97 -6.89
CA ASN A 123 -4.49 -6.00 -5.85
C ASN A 123 -5.76 -5.59 -5.10
N GLN A 124 -5.58 -5.17 -3.85
CA GLN A 124 -6.55 -4.35 -3.12
C GLN A 124 -6.12 -2.89 -3.22
N TYR A 125 -6.90 -2.07 -3.92
CA TYR A 125 -6.75 -0.62 -3.98
C TYR A 125 -7.66 0.04 -2.94
N MET A 126 -7.13 1.07 -2.30
CA MET A 126 -7.85 1.91 -1.36
C MET A 126 -7.86 3.33 -1.92
N ILE A 127 -9.04 3.83 -2.29
CA ILE A 127 -9.23 5.17 -2.82
C ILE A 127 -9.90 6.01 -1.75
N LEU A 128 -9.13 6.95 -1.18
CA LEU A 128 -9.65 7.93 -0.25
C LEU A 128 -10.00 9.23 -0.99
N ASP A 129 -11.24 9.67 -0.91
CA ASP A 129 -11.68 10.96 -1.43
C ASP A 129 -11.60 12.03 -0.34
N THR A 130 -10.62 12.92 -0.44
CA THR A 130 -10.42 13.98 0.57
C THR A 130 -11.55 15.01 0.58
N LYS A 131 -12.32 15.11 -0.51
CA LYS A 131 -13.43 16.06 -0.63
C LYS A 131 -14.62 15.69 0.27
N LYS A 132 -14.67 14.43 0.74
CA LYS A 132 -15.73 13.88 1.61
C LYS A 132 -15.40 13.96 3.10
N ILE A 133 -14.28 14.57 3.45
CA ILE A 133 -13.79 14.66 4.83
C ILE A 133 -13.97 16.10 5.34
N LYS A 134 -14.71 16.24 6.43
CA LYS A 134 -14.83 17.48 7.21
C LYS A 134 -14.24 17.22 8.59
N LEU A 135 -12.98 17.62 8.78
CA LEU A 135 -12.28 17.43 10.05
C LEU A 135 -13.10 17.95 11.23
N ARG A 136 -13.03 17.25 12.35
CA ARG A 136 -13.77 17.51 13.60
C ARG A 136 -15.29 17.46 13.49
N ARG A 137 -15.82 17.00 12.35
CA ARG A 137 -17.27 17.00 12.09
C ARG A 137 -17.76 15.68 11.52
N SER A 138 -17.30 15.29 10.34
CA SER A 138 -17.84 14.14 9.63
C SER A 138 -16.88 13.57 8.59
N ILE A 139 -16.91 12.25 8.46
CA ILE A 139 -16.37 11.53 7.31
C ILE A 139 -17.60 11.04 6.56
N GLU A 140 -17.90 11.59 5.38
CA GLU A 140 -19.14 11.32 4.63
C GLU A 140 -19.04 10.05 3.78
N ASP A 141 -20.18 9.42 3.47
CA ASP A 141 -20.20 8.25 2.60
C ASP A 141 -19.52 8.56 1.25
N GLY A 142 -18.82 7.56 0.74
CA GLY A 142 -17.92 7.64 -0.40
C GLY A 142 -16.51 8.14 -0.09
N THR A 143 -16.17 8.37 1.19
CA THR A 143 -14.80 8.74 1.59
C THR A 143 -13.80 7.64 1.26
N LEU A 144 -14.09 6.37 1.55
CA LEU A 144 -13.16 5.26 1.29
C LEU A 144 -13.81 4.19 0.45
N TYR A 145 -13.33 4.02 -0.77
CA TYR A 145 -13.66 2.85 -1.60
C TYR A 145 -12.54 1.83 -1.57
N ILE A 146 -12.92 0.57 -1.44
CA ILE A 146 -12.02 -0.58 -1.52
C ILE A 146 -12.35 -1.31 -2.81
N ILE A 147 -11.33 -1.56 -3.62
CA ILE A 147 -11.45 -2.20 -4.92
C ILE A 147 -10.49 -3.38 -4.94
N GLU A 148 -10.98 -4.55 -5.30
CA GLU A 148 -10.19 -5.77 -5.39
C GLU A 148 -10.38 -6.45 -6.73
N GLN A 149 -9.28 -6.95 -7.28
CA GLN A 149 -9.27 -7.58 -8.60
C GLN A 149 -8.72 -9.00 -8.51
N VAL A 150 -9.34 -9.88 -9.31
CA VAL A 150 -8.80 -11.15 -9.80
C VAL A 150 -9.04 -11.25 -11.31
N PRO A 151 -8.55 -12.27 -12.03
CA PRO A 151 -8.97 -12.49 -13.41
C PRO A 151 -10.50 -12.50 -13.55
N ASN A 152 -11.02 -11.77 -14.53
CA ASN A 152 -12.44 -11.65 -14.88
C ASN A 152 -13.39 -11.06 -13.82
N LEU A 153 -12.89 -10.63 -12.65
CA LEU A 153 -13.73 -9.97 -11.64
C LEU A 153 -12.99 -8.81 -10.97
N VAL A 154 -13.67 -7.66 -10.93
CA VAL A 154 -13.33 -6.56 -10.04
C VAL A 154 -14.52 -6.33 -9.12
N GLU A 155 -14.29 -6.41 -7.81
CA GLU A 155 -15.29 -6.14 -6.78
C GLU A 155 -14.91 -4.86 -6.05
N TYR A 156 -15.89 -3.98 -5.81
CA TYR A 156 -15.65 -2.73 -5.10
C TYR A 156 -16.82 -2.33 -4.22
N SER A 157 -16.50 -1.71 -3.08
CA SER A 157 -17.50 -1.27 -2.12
C SER A 157 -17.04 -0.04 -1.33
N ASP A 158 -17.99 0.73 -0.84
CA ASP A 158 -17.75 1.84 0.09
C ASP A 158 -17.53 1.29 1.51
N GLN A 159 -16.35 1.54 2.07
CA GLN A 159 -15.93 1.10 3.39
C GLN A 159 -15.77 2.26 4.37
N THR A 160 -16.40 3.40 4.09
CA THR A 160 -16.41 4.57 4.96
C THR A 160 -16.92 4.23 6.37
N THR A 161 -17.93 3.35 6.49
CA THR A 161 -18.46 2.90 7.78
C THR A 161 -17.42 2.19 8.65
N ILE A 162 -16.49 1.45 8.04
CA ILE A 162 -15.37 0.82 8.77
C ILE A 162 -14.32 1.88 9.12
N LEU A 163 -13.99 2.77 8.18
CA LEU A 163 -13.01 3.83 8.41
C LEU A 163 -13.41 4.74 9.59
N ARG A 164 -14.69 5.07 9.74
CA ARG A 164 -15.23 5.85 10.88
C ARG A 164 -14.95 5.21 12.24
N LYS A 165 -14.73 3.89 12.30
CA LYS A 165 -14.38 3.18 13.55
C LYS A 165 -12.91 3.34 13.94
N GLY A 166 -12.10 4.00 13.12
CA GLY A 166 -10.75 4.44 13.48
C GLY A 166 -9.68 4.09 12.46
N TYR A 167 -9.84 3.04 11.64
CA TYR A 167 -8.79 2.64 10.71
C TYR A 167 -9.27 1.73 9.59
N TRP A 168 -8.48 1.67 8.51
CA TRP A 168 -8.56 0.62 7.50
C TRP A 168 -7.16 0.01 7.26
N PRO A 169 -6.95 -1.27 7.62
CA PRO A 169 -5.69 -1.96 7.39
C PRO A 169 -5.66 -2.60 6.00
N SER A 170 -4.46 -2.89 5.49
CA SER A 170 -4.27 -3.66 4.24
C SER A 170 -2.93 -4.39 4.30
N TYR A 171 -2.95 -5.69 4.02
CA TYR A 171 -1.87 -6.63 4.33
C TYR A 171 -1.86 -7.87 3.43
N ASN A 172 -2.10 -7.69 2.12
CA ASN A 172 -1.97 -8.74 1.09
C ASN A 172 -2.97 -9.92 1.18
N ILE A 173 -4.12 -9.72 1.85
CA ILE A 173 -5.19 -10.71 1.90
C ILE A 173 -6.48 -10.00 1.49
N PRO A 174 -7.27 -10.57 0.56
CA PRO A 174 -8.48 -9.94 0.07
C PRO A 174 -9.55 -9.82 1.15
N PHE A 175 -10.24 -8.69 1.15
CA PHE A 175 -11.32 -8.34 2.07
C PHE A 175 -12.67 -8.86 1.58
N HIS A 176 -13.00 -8.66 0.30
CA HIS A 176 -14.28 -9.08 -0.24
C HIS A 176 -14.35 -10.61 -0.30
N ASN A 177 -15.44 -11.17 0.21
CA ASN A 177 -15.61 -12.60 0.35
C ASN A 177 -15.58 -13.33 -1.01
N ALA A 178 -16.16 -12.74 -2.06
CA ALA A 178 -16.12 -13.32 -3.40
C ALA A 178 -14.68 -13.40 -3.93
N ILE A 179 -13.92 -12.31 -3.83
CA ILE A 179 -12.49 -12.29 -4.19
C ILE A 179 -11.66 -13.28 -3.36
N TYR A 180 -11.86 -13.33 -2.05
CA TYR A 180 -11.17 -14.24 -1.14
C TYR A 180 -11.39 -15.71 -1.51
N ASN A 181 -12.64 -16.08 -1.80
CA ASN A 181 -13.01 -17.43 -2.18
C ASN A 181 -12.49 -17.78 -3.58
N MET A 182 -12.71 -16.92 -4.58
CA MET A 182 -12.25 -17.17 -5.96
C MET A 182 -10.73 -17.29 -6.04
N SER A 183 -10.01 -16.56 -5.20
CA SER A 183 -8.55 -16.61 -5.10
C SER A 183 -8.03 -17.89 -4.42
N GLY A 184 -8.88 -18.70 -3.81
CA GLY A 184 -8.49 -19.98 -3.17
C GLY A 184 -7.93 -19.84 -1.75
N TYR A 185 -8.22 -18.75 -1.03
CA TYR A 185 -7.71 -18.59 0.34
C TYR A 185 -8.37 -19.55 1.34
N ARG A 186 -9.59 -20.03 1.09
CA ARG A 186 -10.27 -20.98 2.00
C ARG A 186 -9.46 -22.28 2.12
N GLU A 187 -9.12 -22.86 0.98
CA GLU A 187 -8.33 -24.09 0.87
C GLU A 187 -6.90 -23.84 1.38
N TYR A 188 -6.33 -22.67 1.07
CA TYR A 188 -5.00 -22.29 1.53
C TYR A 188 -4.92 -22.20 3.07
N VAL A 189 -5.93 -21.59 3.72
CA VAL A 189 -6.02 -21.51 5.18
C VAL A 189 -6.25 -22.88 5.81
N GLN A 190 -7.07 -23.74 5.21
CA GLN A 190 -7.25 -25.11 5.70
C GLN A 190 -5.92 -25.89 5.70
N LYS A 191 -5.09 -25.67 4.68
CA LYS A 191 -3.81 -26.36 4.51
C LYS A 191 -2.67 -25.79 5.37
N TYR A 192 -2.56 -24.46 5.46
CA TYR A 192 -1.40 -23.78 6.05
C TYR A 192 -1.70 -23.02 7.35
N GLY A 193 -2.96 -22.97 7.76
CA GLY A 193 -3.40 -22.39 9.03
C GLY A 193 -3.83 -20.92 8.95
N LEU A 194 -4.26 -20.42 10.10
CA LEU A 194 -4.95 -19.13 10.26
C LEU A 194 -4.07 -17.90 10.02
N ASP A 195 -2.74 -18.03 9.95
CA ASP A 195 -1.86 -16.90 9.64
C ASP A 195 -2.04 -16.38 8.19
N PHE A 196 -2.77 -17.13 7.35
CA PHE A 196 -3.16 -16.73 6.00
C PHE A 196 -4.63 -16.28 5.88
N SER A 197 -5.38 -16.25 7.00
CA SER A 197 -6.76 -15.75 6.98
C SER A 197 -6.80 -14.24 7.16
N TYR A 198 -7.84 -13.60 6.62
CA TYR A 198 -7.98 -12.15 6.66
C TYR A 198 -7.95 -11.59 8.09
N GLU A 199 -8.62 -12.24 9.04
CA GLU A 199 -8.74 -11.76 10.42
C GLU A 199 -7.54 -12.14 11.31
N MET A 200 -6.89 -13.27 11.05
CA MET A 200 -5.93 -13.87 11.98
C MET A 200 -4.48 -13.82 11.51
N ALA A 201 -4.22 -13.26 10.32
CA ALA A 201 -2.88 -12.97 9.86
C ALA A 201 -2.09 -12.12 10.89
N PRO A 202 -0.76 -12.31 11.02
CA PRO A 202 0.06 -11.55 11.97
C PRO A 202 -0.15 -10.03 11.87
N ARG A 203 -0.16 -9.49 10.66
CA ARG A 203 -0.39 -8.05 10.40
C ARG A 203 -1.80 -7.61 10.78
N ALA A 204 -2.81 -8.44 10.55
CA ALA A 204 -4.19 -8.15 10.99
C ALA A 204 -4.26 -8.02 12.51
N LYS A 205 -3.65 -8.96 13.24
CA LYS A 205 -3.57 -8.95 14.72
C LYS A 205 -2.79 -7.74 15.25
N ILE A 206 -1.65 -7.42 14.64
CA ILE A 206 -0.83 -6.26 15.04
C ILE A 206 -1.58 -4.95 14.79
N PHE A 207 -2.17 -4.75 13.61
CA PHE A 207 -2.97 -3.55 13.36
C PHE A 207 -4.16 -3.45 14.32
N ARG A 208 -4.90 -4.55 14.54
CA ARG A 208 -6.03 -4.55 15.48
C ARG A 208 -5.60 -4.16 16.90
N ARG A 209 -4.42 -4.61 17.35
CA ARG A 209 -3.85 -4.27 18.67
C ARG A 209 -3.35 -2.83 18.75
N ASP A 210 -2.66 -2.35 17.72
CA ASP A 210 -1.81 -1.15 17.83
C ASP A 210 -2.33 0.07 17.07
N GLN A 211 -3.33 -0.05 16.19
CA GLN A 211 -3.84 1.09 15.42
C GLN A 211 -4.29 2.27 16.30
N GLY A 212 -4.87 1.98 17.48
CA GLY A 212 -5.33 3.01 18.42
C GLY A 212 -4.20 3.76 19.12
N LYS A 213 -2.93 3.35 18.94
CA LYS A 213 -1.74 4.05 19.42
C LYS A 213 -1.26 5.13 18.44
N VAL A 214 -1.88 5.24 17.27
CA VAL A 214 -1.60 6.31 16.31
C VAL A 214 -2.35 7.57 16.75
N THR A 215 -1.62 8.54 17.28
CA THR A 215 -2.15 9.82 17.77
C THR A 215 -1.64 11.01 16.97
N ASP A 216 -0.57 10.82 16.20
CA ASP A 216 0.14 11.84 15.44
C ASP A 216 0.91 11.22 14.26
N ILE A 217 1.60 12.07 13.50
CA ILE A 217 2.40 11.63 12.35
C ILE A 217 3.59 10.75 12.75
N GLU A 218 4.16 10.94 13.95
CA GLU A 218 5.33 10.18 14.41
C GLU A 218 4.95 8.76 14.84
N SER A 219 3.84 8.61 15.57
CA SER A 219 3.24 7.32 15.89
C SER A 219 2.74 6.59 14.63
N MET A 220 2.26 7.31 13.60
CA MET A 220 1.98 6.72 12.29
C MET A 220 3.25 6.22 11.58
N LYS A 221 4.34 7.02 11.57
CA LYS A 221 5.64 6.56 11.07
C LYS A 221 6.12 5.31 11.82
N HIS A 222 5.96 5.29 13.14
CA HIS A 222 6.36 4.18 13.99
C HIS A 222 5.62 2.88 13.64
N ILE A 223 4.27 2.87 13.64
CA ILE A 223 3.52 1.64 13.34
C ILE A 223 3.82 1.11 11.93
N MET A 224 4.09 2.00 10.97
CA MET A 224 4.38 1.64 9.58
C MET A 224 5.80 1.09 9.39
N ARG A 225 6.70 1.35 10.35
CA ARG A 225 8.07 0.81 10.40
C ARG A 225 8.23 -0.33 11.40
N TYR A 226 7.15 -0.69 12.10
CA TYR A 226 7.15 -1.70 13.15
C TYR A 226 7.55 -3.07 12.64
N ASN A 227 8.50 -3.71 13.33
CA ASN A 227 8.87 -5.11 13.12
C ASN A 227 8.81 -5.90 14.44
N ASN A 228 9.65 -5.55 15.40
CA ASN A 228 9.77 -6.08 16.77
C ASN A 228 9.65 -7.62 16.88
N TYR A 229 10.06 -8.35 15.83
CA TYR A 229 9.74 -9.77 15.71
C TYR A 229 10.30 -10.67 16.81
N LYS A 230 11.37 -10.21 17.49
CA LYS A 230 11.99 -10.93 18.61
C LYS A 230 11.12 -10.95 19.86
N LYS A 231 10.22 -9.97 20.02
CA LYS A 231 9.41 -9.78 21.23
C LYS A 231 7.90 -9.84 20.97
N ASP A 232 7.45 -9.49 19.76
CA ASP A 232 6.02 -9.52 19.44
C ASP A 232 5.52 -10.98 19.34
N PRO A 233 4.58 -11.42 20.20
CA PRO A 233 4.06 -12.77 20.16
C PRO A 233 3.36 -13.11 18.83
N TYR A 234 2.79 -12.13 18.13
CA TYR A 234 2.15 -12.36 16.83
C TYR A 234 3.16 -12.62 15.71
N ALA A 235 4.41 -12.17 15.88
CA ALA A 235 5.48 -12.41 14.92
C ALA A 235 6.04 -13.83 15.01
N LYS A 236 5.88 -14.54 16.15
CA LYS A 236 6.39 -15.91 16.35
C LYS A 236 7.87 -16.05 15.99
N HIS A 237 8.69 -15.06 16.37
CA HIS A 237 10.12 -14.97 16.02
C HIS A 237 10.43 -15.00 14.51
N ASN A 238 9.45 -14.78 13.64
CA ASN A 238 9.66 -14.61 12.21
C ASN A 238 9.74 -13.12 11.85
N PRO A 239 10.87 -12.63 11.29
CA PRO A 239 11.08 -11.22 11.00
C PRO A 239 10.17 -10.66 9.89
N CYS A 240 9.36 -11.49 9.25
CA CYS A 240 8.36 -11.07 8.26
C CYS A 240 6.91 -11.22 8.69
N ASN A 241 6.63 -11.77 9.88
CA ASN A 241 5.29 -11.83 10.44
C ASN A 241 4.92 -10.54 11.19
N THR A 242 5.14 -9.38 10.57
CA THR A 242 4.99 -8.05 11.18
C THR A 242 4.67 -6.97 10.14
N ILE A 243 4.55 -5.69 10.49
CA ILE A 243 4.12 -4.62 9.58
C ILE A 243 5.20 -4.24 8.55
N CYS A 244 6.47 -4.28 8.93
CA CYS A 244 7.60 -3.97 8.06
C CYS A 244 8.64 -5.12 8.11
N CYS A 245 8.45 -6.12 7.25
CA CYS A 245 9.24 -7.37 7.16
C CYS A 245 10.74 -7.15 6.91
N ARG A 246 11.57 -8.02 7.50
CA ARG A 246 13.03 -8.12 7.35
C ARG A 246 13.45 -9.54 7.00
N GLN A 247 13.21 -10.00 5.76
CA GLN A 247 13.50 -11.40 5.39
C GLN A 247 15.00 -11.67 5.40
N ASP A 248 15.82 -10.63 5.28
CA ASP A 248 17.27 -10.66 5.41
C ASP A 248 17.73 -11.11 6.81
N LEU A 249 16.89 -10.94 7.83
CA LEU A 249 17.15 -11.37 9.21
C LEU A 249 16.61 -12.76 9.52
N ASN A 250 16.06 -13.48 8.54
CA ASN A 250 15.60 -14.84 8.73
C ASN A 250 16.79 -15.77 8.99
N TYR A 251 16.74 -16.55 10.07
CA TYR A 251 17.87 -17.38 10.49
C TYR A 251 18.13 -18.60 9.58
N LYS A 252 17.12 -19.11 8.88
CA LYS A 252 17.25 -20.27 7.98
C LYS A 252 17.51 -19.86 6.54
N THR A 253 16.72 -18.90 6.07
CA THR A 253 16.67 -18.51 4.66
C THR A 253 16.72 -16.99 4.53
N PRO A 254 17.86 -16.37 4.88
CA PRO A 254 18.03 -14.94 4.72
C PRO A 254 18.03 -14.58 3.23
N VAL A 255 17.20 -13.62 2.84
CA VAL A 255 17.08 -13.13 1.47
C VAL A 255 16.98 -11.60 1.53
N PRO A 256 17.65 -10.83 0.65
CA PRO A 256 17.60 -9.37 0.66
C PRO A 256 16.25 -8.88 0.13
N ALA A 257 15.20 -9.06 0.92
CA ALA A 257 13.82 -8.76 0.58
C ALA A 257 13.00 -8.44 1.84
N GLY A 258 11.85 -7.81 1.61
CA GLY A 258 10.91 -7.42 2.66
C GLY A 258 10.53 -5.95 2.53
N CYS A 259 10.18 -5.35 3.65
CA CYS A 259 9.84 -3.94 3.71
C CYS A 259 11.07 -3.08 3.42
N TYR A 260 10.97 -2.13 2.48
CA TYR A 260 12.09 -1.24 2.15
C TYR A 260 11.73 0.23 2.01
N ASP A 261 10.51 0.64 2.33
CA ASP A 261 10.19 2.06 2.43
C ASP A 261 9.04 2.28 3.40
N SER A 262 8.75 3.55 3.65
CA SER A 262 7.44 3.98 4.13
C SER A 262 7.15 5.38 3.62
N LYS A 263 5.93 5.60 3.15
CA LYS A 263 5.37 6.91 2.78
C LYS A 263 4.25 7.22 3.73
N VAL A 264 4.27 8.38 4.38
CA VAL A 264 3.31 8.78 5.43
C VAL A 264 2.92 10.23 5.23
N ALA A 265 1.62 10.50 5.18
CA ALA A 265 1.08 11.85 5.14
C ALA A 265 -0.24 11.93 5.90
N ASP A 266 -0.69 13.15 6.13
CA ASP A 266 -2.03 13.44 6.60
C ASP A 266 -2.82 14.22 5.53
N ILE A 267 -4.10 14.47 5.78
CA ILE A 267 -4.97 15.15 4.80
C ILE A 267 -4.52 16.59 4.47
N ASN A 268 -3.91 17.29 5.43
CA ASN A 268 -3.42 18.66 5.23
C ASN A 268 -2.15 18.67 4.37
N MET A 269 -1.28 17.69 4.56
CA MET A 269 -0.11 17.45 3.72
C MET A 269 -0.53 17.05 2.29
N ALA A 270 -1.57 16.22 2.16
CA ALA A 270 -2.11 15.79 0.86
C ALA A 270 -2.56 16.97 0.00
N ALA A 271 -3.25 17.95 0.58
CA ALA A 271 -3.68 19.17 -0.11
C ALA A 271 -2.50 20.00 -0.68
N LYS A 272 -1.29 19.80 -0.15
CA LYS A 272 -0.05 20.45 -0.58
C LYS A 272 0.88 19.49 -1.33
N PHE A 273 0.41 18.31 -1.72
CA PHE A 273 1.22 17.24 -2.33
C PHE A 273 2.51 16.94 -1.56
N THR A 274 2.43 17.01 -0.22
CA THR A 274 3.57 16.80 0.67
C THR A 274 3.47 15.43 1.33
N VAL A 275 4.59 14.73 1.49
CA VAL A 275 4.65 13.43 2.17
C VAL A 275 5.99 13.25 2.87
N TYR A 276 5.99 12.55 4.01
CA TYR A 276 7.23 12.02 4.59
C TYR A 276 7.54 10.67 3.96
N ALA A 277 8.73 10.51 3.39
CA ALA A 277 9.17 9.26 2.80
C ALA A 277 10.54 8.82 3.34
N ILE A 278 10.71 7.53 3.58
CA ILE A 278 11.98 6.90 3.95
C ILE A 278 12.28 5.77 2.97
N ASN A 279 13.53 5.64 2.51
CA ASN A 279 13.99 4.55 1.66
C ASN A 279 14.96 3.66 2.45
N GLY A 280 14.61 2.39 2.65
CA GLY A 280 15.41 1.37 3.32
C GLY A 280 14.61 0.48 4.27
N PRO A 281 15.13 -0.71 4.63
CA PRO A 281 14.53 -1.58 5.64
C PRO A 281 14.48 -0.94 7.04
N PRO A 282 13.59 -1.38 7.95
CA PRO A 282 13.46 -0.81 9.30
C PRO A 282 14.71 -1.02 10.15
N VAL A 283 15.14 0.06 10.80
CA VAL A 283 16.30 0.14 11.73
C VAL A 283 15.87 0.54 13.15
N GLU A 284 14.64 0.17 13.54
CA GLU A 284 14.15 0.40 14.90
C GLU A 284 15.02 -0.30 15.96
N LYS A 285 14.90 0.15 17.22
CA LYS A 285 15.70 -0.35 18.34
C LYS A 285 15.71 -1.89 18.41
N GLY A 286 16.86 -2.49 18.12
CA GLY A 286 17.06 -3.95 18.15
C GLY A 286 17.15 -4.65 16.79
N LEU A 287 17.02 -3.91 15.69
CA LEU A 287 17.32 -4.37 14.33
C LEU A 287 18.64 -3.78 13.83
N PRO A 288 19.50 -4.56 13.15
CA PRO A 288 20.70 -4.04 12.54
C PRO A 288 20.38 -3.24 11.26
N ILE A 289 21.27 -2.30 10.93
CA ILE A 289 21.31 -1.64 9.63
C ILE A 289 21.47 -2.72 8.55
N PHE A 290 20.69 -2.64 7.48
CA PHE A 290 20.89 -3.51 6.32
C PHE A 290 22.14 -3.07 5.55
N SER A 291 22.99 -4.02 5.18
CA SER A 291 24.18 -3.80 4.35
C SER A 291 24.27 -4.87 3.26
N TRP A 292 24.54 -4.42 2.02
CA TRP A 292 24.75 -5.28 0.87
C TRP A 292 26.00 -6.17 0.98
N VAL A 293 26.93 -5.86 1.89
CA VAL A 293 28.09 -6.71 2.17
C VAL A 293 27.66 -8.14 2.51
N HIS A 294 26.52 -8.31 3.19
CA HIS A 294 25.96 -9.62 3.54
C HIS A 294 25.23 -10.32 2.39
N PHE A 295 24.96 -9.62 1.28
CA PHE A 295 24.21 -10.11 0.12
C PHE A 295 24.89 -9.70 -1.21
N ASN A 296 26.22 -9.76 -1.24
CA ASN A 296 27.05 -9.20 -2.31
C ASN A 296 26.86 -9.85 -3.71
N LYS A 297 26.21 -11.02 -3.78
CA LYS A 297 25.91 -11.71 -5.05
C LYS A 297 24.68 -11.18 -5.77
N THR A 298 23.83 -10.40 -5.09
CA THR A 298 22.65 -9.79 -5.71
C THR A 298 23.06 -8.52 -6.42
N THR A 299 22.69 -8.32 -7.68
CA THR A 299 22.99 -7.07 -8.40
C THR A 299 22.25 -5.89 -7.76
N HIS A 300 23.00 -4.83 -7.40
CA HIS A 300 22.50 -3.65 -6.70
C HIS A 300 23.20 -2.36 -7.19
N GLN A 301 23.43 -2.24 -8.50
CA GLN A 301 24.12 -1.08 -9.08
C GLN A 301 23.37 0.23 -8.79
N GLY A 302 24.13 1.26 -8.40
CA GLY A 302 23.57 2.58 -8.04
C GLY A 302 22.91 2.64 -6.66
N LEU A 303 22.86 1.53 -5.92
CA LEU A 303 22.36 1.50 -4.55
C LEU A 303 23.46 1.84 -3.54
N PRO A 304 23.13 2.52 -2.43
CA PRO A 304 24.07 2.70 -1.32
C PRO A 304 24.42 1.35 -0.69
N GLU A 305 25.63 1.23 -0.14
CA GLU A 305 26.07 -0.03 0.49
C GLU A 305 25.23 -0.40 1.72
N SER A 306 24.78 0.59 2.49
CA SER A 306 23.96 0.40 3.70
C SER A 306 22.80 1.37 3.77
N TYR A 307 21.76 1.01 4.54
CA TYR A 307 20.49 1.75 4.60
C TYR A 307 20.20 2.18 6.03
N ASN A 308 20.52 3.43 6.32
CA ASN A 308 20.24 4.09 7.61
C ASN A 308 19.76 5.53 7.37
N PHE A 309 18.79 5.68 6.47
CA PHE A 309 18.23 6.98 6.12
C PHE A 309 17.09 7.36 7.03
N ASP A 310 16.88 8.66 7.20
CA ASP A 310 15.72 9.22 7.89
C ASP A 310 14.54 9.46 6.94
N PHE A 311 13.37 9.76 7.51
CA PHE A 311 12.27 10.32 6.74
C PHE A 311 12.64 11.70 6.21
N VAL A 312 12.47 11.91 4.91
CA VAL A 312 12.60 13.22 4.26
C VAL A 312 11.23 13.71 3.79
N THR A 313 11.11 15.03 3.61
CA THR A 313 9.88 15.64 3.08
C THR A 313 9.95 15.70 1.57
N MET A 314 9.02 15.02 0.89
CA MET A 314 8.82 15.12 -0.56
C MET A 314 7.70 16.12 -0.84
N LYS A 315 7.96 17.10 -1.69
CA LYS A 315 6.99 18.12 -2.13
C LYS A 315 7.37 18.66 -3.51
N PRO A 316 6.40 19.04 -4.36
CA PRO A 316 6.71 19.79 -5.56
C PRO A 316 7.33 21.16 -5.20
N VAL A 317 8.27 21.63 -6.01
CA VAL A 317 8.98 22.91 -5.80
C VAL A 317 8.83 23.89 -6.97
N LEU A 318 8.23 23.44 -8.09
CA LEU A 318 8.00 24.23 -9.30
C LEU A 318 6.58 24.80 -9.33
#